data_AF-A0A6B0V9W0-F1
#
_entry.id   AF-A0A6B0V9W0-F1
#
_cell.length_a   1.000
_cell.length_b   1.000
_cell.length_c   1.000
_cell.angle_alpha   90.00
_cell.angle_beta   90.00
_cell.angle_gamma   90.00
#
_symmetry.space_group_name_H-M   'P 1'
#
loop_
_entity.id
_entity.type
_entity.pdbx_description
1 polymer ?
#
loop_
_entity_poly.entity_id
_entity_poly.type
_entity_poly.pdbx_seq_one_letter_code
_entity_poly.pdbx_strand_id
1 'polypeptide(L)'
;MQTNIPWIFVVAAFGVFHCGEGTYYDSGEDFSLMTVESRCDGPPYASRGLVNIPGWFYDRSRDQCRHYHFPDPHFYPTKNKFQSVTECRRSCRGTVPLDCFEEPPHITRTRGLPVSTYNSTQGACVWIVVRAGERGPNIFRREAECIAPCRDPEYGQCASSSVVGCGGSTGYRYNVDKQACEEAPEHKCGPFSRLEDCYGRCARYIQKKCNIPLLTSEYCDIVEVRYWYNSERKQCEEIMGCSDDVSNFATAKECWETCSSEEESRCLKPPDLGRLGFGRTRYYYNITANACLTTKQFAVWQNTNNKNIFRWLKDCEDTCKPKHKDVKK
;
A
#
# COMPACT_ATOMS: atom_id res chain seq x y z
N MET A 1 54.24 47.35 5.11
CA MET A 1 53.13 47.73 6.01
C MET A 1 52.08 46.64 5.94
N GLN A 2 51.62 46.19 7.11
CA GLN A 2 50.35 45.48 7.33
C GLN A 2 50.18 44.07 6.73
N THR A 3 49.66 43.05 7.42
CA THR A 3 49.30 42.84 8.83
C THR A 3 48.90 41.36 8.92
N ASN A 4 49.48 40.63 9.87
CA ASN A 4 48.91 39.36 10.33
C ASN A 4 47.72 39.68 11.26
N ILE A 5 46.59 38.98 11.10
CA ILE A 5 45.50 38.99 12.09
C ILE A 5 45.15 37.54 12.46
N PRO A 6 45.00 37.21 13.75
CA PRO A 6 45.08 35.85 14.27
C PRO A 6 43.72 35.20 14.54
N TRP A 7 43.81 33.91 14.85
CA TRP A 7 42.74 32.97 15.19
C TRP A 7 41.96 33.37 16.45
N ILE A 8 40.64 33.18 16.41
CA ILE A 8 39.77 33.20 17.60
C ILE A 8 39.24 31.79 17.82
N PHE A 9 39.68 31.17 18.92
CA PHE A 9 39.04 30.00 19.52
C PHE A 9 37.94 30.50 20.48
N VAL A 10 36.73 29.97 20.33
CA VAL A 10 35.68 30.09 21.34
C VAL A 10 35.50 28.72 21.99
N VAL A 11 35.93 28.63 23.25
CA VAL A 11 35.67 27.50 24.15
C VAL A 11 34.46 27.89 25.00
N ALA A 12 33.40 27.08 25.00
CA ALA A 12 32.27 27.22 25.91
C ALA A 12 32.18 25.98 26.81
N ALA A 13 31.86 26.25 28.07
CA ALA A 13 32.19 25.46 29.25
C ALA A 13 31.38 24.16 29.44
N PHE A 14 32.06 23.13 29.93
CA PHE A 14 31.43 21.99 30.59
C PHE A 14 31.06 22.38 32.02
N GLY A 15 29.76 22.44 32.31
CA GLY A 15 29.24 22.51 33.67
C GLY A 15 29.34 21.14 34.34
N VAL A 16 30.11 21.06 35.43
CA VAL A 16 30.11 19.93 36.36
C VAL A 16 28.99 20.17 37.37
N PHE A 17 28.07 19.21 37.52
CA PHE A 17 27.12 19.19 38.63
C PHE A 17 27.30 17.90 39.43
N HIS A 18 27.53 18.08 40.72
CA HIS A 18 27.75 17.05 41.73
C HIS A 18 26.47 16.26 42.03
N CYS A 19 26.53 14.93 41.98
CA CYS A 19 25.52 14.07 42.59
C CYS A 19 25.86 13.86 44.07
N GLY A 20 24.92 14.23 44.94
CA GLY A 20 24.96 13.98 46.36
C GLY A 20 24.71 12.51 46.70
N GLU A 21 25.40 12.09 47.76
CA GLU A 21 25.33 10.79 48.43
C GLU A 21 23.99 10.65 49.17
N GLY A 22 23.28 9.54 48.95
CA GLY A 22 22.02 9.22 49.60
C GLY A 22 21.90 7.71 49.77
N THR A 23 21.84 7.28 51.03
CA THR A 23 21.99 5.91 51.50
C THR A 23 20.84 4.98 51.16
N TYR A 24 21.24 3.74 50.87
CA TYR A 24 20.51 2.47 50.85
C TYR A 24 19.25 2.41 51.75
N TYR A 25 18.09 2.18 51.13
CA TYR A 25 16.97 1.46 51.75
C TYR A 25 16.52 0.38 50.77
N ASP A 26 16.72 -0.86 51.21
CA ASP A 26 16.25 -2.09 50.60
C ASP A 26 14.72 -2.12 50.62
N SER A 27 14.11 -2.25 49.45
CA SER A 27 12.70 -2.52 49.29
C SER A 27 12.59 -3.44 48.08
N GLY A 28 12.81 -4.73 48.35
CA GLY A 28 12.52 -5.80 47.43
C GLY A 28 11.03 -5.85 47.12
N GLU A 29 10.64 -5.20 46.03
CA GLU A 29 9.41 -5.51 45.31
C GLU A 29 9.74 -5.63 43.81
N ASP A 30 9.79 -6.90 43.41
CA ASP A 30 9.75 -7.50 42.08
C ASP A 30 9.63 -6.54 40.87
N PHE A 31 10.77 -6.08 40.38
CA PHE A 31 10.89 -5.37 39.10
C PHE A 31 11.11 -6.35 37.92
N SER A 32 10.36 -7.46 37.88
CA SER A 32 10.25 -8.30 36.68
C SER A 32 9.11 -7.83 35.78
N LEU A 33 9.22 -6.61 35.26
CA LEU A 33 8.46 -6.22 34.07
C LEU A 33 9.28 -5.31 33.18
N MET A 34 10.48 -5.78 32.81
CA MET A 34 11.01 -5.40 31.51
C MET A 34 10.02 -5.92 30.47
N THR A 35 9.23 -5.03 29.89
CA THR A 35 8.42 -5.34 28.71
C THR A 35 9.38 -5.91 27.67
N VAL A 36 9.34 -7.23 27.47
CA VAL A 36 10.07 -7.88 26.39
C VAL A 36 9.47 -7.31 25.12
N GLU A 37 10.17 -6.36 24.49
CA GLU A 37 9.82 -5.82 23.19
C GLU A 37 9.58 -7.03 22.27
N SER A 38 8.34 -7.19 21.80
CA SER A 38 8.01 -8.40 21.07
C SER A 38 8.81 -8.40 19.77
N ARG A 39 9.17 -9.59 19.26
CA ARG A 39 9.89 -9.74 17.98
C ARG A 39 9.19 -9.03 16.81
N CYS A 40 7.90 -8.73 16.97
CA CYS A 40 7.01 -8.14 15.98
C CYS A 40 6.81 -6.63 16.18
N ASP A 41 7.51 -6.04 17.14
CA ASP A 41 7.49 -4.60 17.36
C ASP A 41 8.67 -3.93 16.65
N GLY A 42 8.44 -2.67 16.25
CA GLY A 42 9.47 -1.81 15.70
C GLY A 42 9.77 -2.01 14.20
N PRO A 43 10.73 -1.22 13.68
CA PRO A 43 11.13 -1.23 12.27
C PRO A 43 11.85 -2.54 11.88
N PRO A 44 12.04 -2.83 10.58
CA PRO A 44 12.93 -3.90 10.14
C PRO A 44 14.30 -3.76 10.80
N TYR A 45 14.78 -4.83 11.42
CA TYR A 45 16.06 -4.78 12.14
C TYR A 45 17.24 -4.66 11.15
N ALA A 46 17.76 -3.44 11.01
CA ALA A 46 18.90 -3.12 10.17
C ALA A 46 20.14 -2.88 11.03
N SER A 47 21.02 -3.88 11.14
CA SER A 47 22.34 -3.69 11.75
C SER A 47 23.34 -3.12 10.74
N ARG A 48 24.53 -2.69 11.18
CA ARG A 48 25.57 -2.25 10.22
C ARG A 48 26.10 -3.45 9.45
N GLY A 49 25.98 -3.41 8.13
CA GLY A 49 26.58 -4.38 7.23
C GLY A 49 26.56 -3.90 5.79
N LEU A 50 27.25 -4.64 4.93
CA LEU A 50 27.44 -4.32 3.50
C LEU A 50 26.87 -5.43 2.60
N VAL A 51 26.11 -6.37 3.16
CA VAL A 51 25.45 -7.42 2.39
C VAL A 51 24.01 -7.00 2.07
N ASN A 52 23.43 -7.62 1.05
CA ASN A 52 22.06 -7.37 0.66
C ASN A 52 21.28 -8.70 0.70
N ILE A 53 20.71 -9.03 1.85
CA ILE A 53 20.08 -10.33 2.10
C ILE A 53 18.55 -10.19 2.05
N PRO A 54 17.85 -10.89 1.13
CA PRO A 54 16.40 -10.88 1.11
C PRO A 54 15.84 -11.57 2.35
N GLY A 55 14.78 -11.01 2.91
CA GLY A 55 14.09 -11.57 4.07
C GLY A 55 12.74 -10.90 4.27
N TRP A 56 12.16 -11.15 5.44
CA TRP A 56 10.85 -10.63 5.82
C TRP A 56 10.92 -9.87 7.14
N PHE A 57 10.11 -8.84 7.28
CA PHE A 57 9.82 -8.19 8.55
C PHE A 57 8.31 -8.03 8.70
N TYR A 58 7.84 -7.87 9.92
CA TYR A 58 6.45 -7.57 10.21
C TYR A 58 6.26 -6.06 10.30
N ASP A 59 5.51 -5.50 9.36
CA ASP A 59 5.04 -4.13 9.35
C ASP A 59 3.74 -4.04 10.17
N ARG A 60 3.85 -3.60 11.43
CA ARG A 60 2.70 -3.48 12.34
C ARG A 60 1.66 -2.46 11.87
N SER A 61 2.08 -1.40 11.18
CA SER A 61 1.16 -0.37 10.66
C SER A 61 0.22 -0.94 9.60
N ARG A 62 0.73 -1.89 8.81
CA ARG A 62 0.00 -2.58 7.74
C ARG A 62 -0.52 -3.96 8.13
N ASP A 63 -0.12 -4.47 9.29
CA ASP A 63 -0.36 -5.84 9.76
C ASP A 63 0.03 -6.87 8.70
N GLN A 64 1.26 -6.76 8.22
CA GLN A 64 1.74 -7.56 7.09
C GLN A 64 3.19 -7.99 7.30
N CYS A 65 3.48 -9.23 6.90
CA CYS A 65 4.84 -9.68 6.69
C CYS A 65 5.28 -9.24 5.30
N ARG A 66 6.23 -8.31 5.23
CA ARG A 66 6.67 -7.69 3.98
C ARG A 66 8.12 -8.02 3.69
N HIS A 67 8.44 -8.05 2.39
CA HIS A 67 9.79 -8.31 1.93
C HIS A 67 10.69 -7.10 2.25
N TYR A 68 11.92 -7.38 2.66
CA TYR A 68 12.92 -6.36 2.91
C TYR A 68 14.32 -6.90 2.70
N HIS A 69 15.20 -6.01 2.26
CA HIS A 69 16.58 -6.28 1.96
C HIS A 69 17.46 -5.86 3.14
N PHE A 70 17.96 -6.83 3.90
CA PHE A 70 18.70 -6.59 5.13
C PHE A 70 20.21 -6.39 4.88
N PRO A 71 20.84 -5.49 5.64
CA PRO A 71 22.27 -5.16 5.51
C PRO A 71 23.22 -6.23 6.08
N ASP A 72 22.70 -7.21 6.82
CA ASP A 72 23.47 -8.27 7.50
C ASP A 72 22.81 -9.65 7.31
N PRO A 73 23.55 -10.77 7.42
CA PRO A 73 23.00 -12.11 7.23
C PRO A 73 22.45 -12.77 8.51
N HIS A 74 22.51 -12.10 9.67
CA HIS A 74 22.17 -12.71 10.95
C HIS A 74 20.69 -12.59 11.27
N PHE A 75 20.04 -13.72 11.54
CA PHE A 75 18.63 -13.80 11.93
C PHE A 75 18.53 -14.07 13.43
N TYR A 76 18.32 -13.01 14.21
CA TYR A 76 18.15 -13.13 15.65
C TYR A 76 16.68 -13.40 16.00
N PRO A 77 16.38 -14.36 16.90
CA PRO A 77 15.01 -14.74 17.23
C PRO A 77 14.24 -13.66 18.00
N THR A 78 14.91 -12.63 18.51
CA THR A 78 14.30 -11.51 19.23
C THR A 78 14.08 -10.27 18.35
N LYS A 79 14.53 -10.31 17.09
CA LYS A 79 14.49 -9.15 16.20
C LYS A 79 13.45 -9.31 15.09
N ASN A 80 12.88 -8.18 14.67
CA ASN A 80 11.92 -8.09 13.57
C ASN A 80 12.61 -8.32 12.21
N LYS A 81 13.02 -9.57 12.01
CA LYS A 81 13.76 -10.09 10.86
C LYS A 81 13.54 -11.60 10.79
N PHE A 82 13.01 -12.06 9.66
CA PHE A 82 12.55 -13.43 9.45
C PHE A 82 13.09 -13.96 8.13
N GLN A 83 13.44 -15.25 8.10
CA GLN A 83 13.97 -15.87 6.89
C GLN A 83 12.86 -16.24 5.91
N SER A 84 11.65 -16.52 6.40
CA SER A 84 10.49 -16.87 5.57
C SER A 84 9.22 -16.13 6.01
N VAL A 85 8.31 -15.94 5.06
CA VAL A 85 6.98 -15.36 5.32
C VAL A 85 6.18 -16.21 6.31
N THR A 86 6.31 -17.54 6.24
CA THR A 86 5.63 -18.49 7.15
C THR A 86 6.10 -18.31 8.59
N GLU A 87 7.41 -18.13 8.80
CA GLU A 87 7.96 -17.84 10.12
C GLU A 87 7.42 -16.51 10.67
N CYS A 88 7.44 -15.45 9.85
CA CYS A 88 6.90 -14.14 10.22
C CYS A 88 5.41 -14.22 10.59
N ARG A 89 4.58 -14.86 9.75
CA ARG A 89 3.14 -15.01 9.99
C ARG A 89 2.87 -15.81 11.26
N ARG A 90 3.58 -16.91 11.48
CA ARG A 90 3.44 -17.72 12.69
C ARG A 90 3.80 -16.94 13.95
N SER A 91 4.85 -16.10 13.89
CA SER A 91 5.30 -15.31 15.03
C SER A 91 4.45 -14.08 15.31
N CYS A 92 4.01 -13.36 14.28
CA CYS A 92 3.38 -12.03 14.43
C CYS A 92 1.89 -11.99 14.09
N ARG A 93 1.39 -12.98 13.35
CA ARG A 93 0.00 -13.06 12.86
C ARG A 93 -0.62 -14.41 13.19
N GLY A 94 -0.31 -14.96 14.36
CA GLY A 94 -0.75 -16.29 14.80
C GLY A 94 -2.27 -16.46 14.93
N THR A 95 -3.05 -15.38 14.82
CA THR A 95 -4.52 -15.42 14.77
C THR A 95 -5.05 -15.91 13.42
N VAL A 96 -4.24 -15.86 12.36
CA VAL A 96 -4.62 -16.28 11.01
C VAL A 96 -4.03 -17.66 10.74
N PRO A 97 -4.86 -18.70 10.50
CA PRO A 97 -4.36 -20.02 10.14
C PRO A 97 -3.47 -19.96 8.88
N LEU A 98 -2.30 -20.61 8.94
CA LEU A 98 -1.39 -20.67 7.78
C LEU A 98 -2.05 -21.38 6.58
N ASP A 99 -2.91 -22.34 6.89
CA ASP A 99 -3.79 -23.05 5.98
C ASP A 99 -4.58 -22.14 5.02
N CYS A 100 -4.98 -20.94 5.47
CA CYS A 100 -5.72 -19.98 4.65
C CYS A 100 -4.89 -19.43 3.47
N PHE A 101 -3.58 -19.65 3.47
CA PHE A 101 -2.67 -19.20 2.41
C PHE A 101 -2.24 -20.34 1.48
N GLU A 102 -2.79 -21.55 1.63
CA GLU A 102 -2.56 -22.63 0.69
C GLU A 102 -3.29 -22.38 -0.63
N GLU A 103 -2.59 -22.63 -1.74
CA GLU A 103 -3.18 -22.51 -3.07
C GLU A 103 -4.03 -23.74 -3.39
N PRO A 104 -5.35 -23.58 -3.62
CA PRO A 104 -6.21 -24.71 -3.95
C PRO A 104 -5.92 -25.20 -5.38
N PRO A 105 -6.07 -26.51 -5.66
CA PRO A 105 -5.95 -27.07 -7.00
C PRO A 105 -7.10 -26.57 -7.89
N HIS A 106 -6.85 -25.52 -8.67
CA HIS A 106 -7.82 -24.95 -9.60
C HIS A 106 -7.83 -25.72 -10.94
N ILE A 107 -9.02 -26.06 -11.46
CA ILE A 107 -9.19 -26.66 -12.79
C ILE A 107 -9.88 -25.69 -13.74
N THR A 108 -9.42 -25.62 -14.99
CA THR A 108 -10.05 -24.83 -16.07
C THR A 108 -11.20 -25.56 -16.78
N ARG A 109 -11.74 -26.63 -16.19
CA ARG A 109 -12.77 -27.48 -16.82
C ARG A 109 -14.19 -27.02 -16.49
N THR A 110 -15.08 -27.18 -17.46
CA THR A 110 -16.53 -26.88 -17.40
C THR A 110 -17.34 -27.78 -16.45
N ARG A 111 -16.75 -28.87 -15.93
CA ARG A 111 -17.40 -29.81 -15.00
C ARG A 111 -16.58 -29.88 -13.72
N GLY A 112 -17.10 -29.26 -12.66
CA GLY A 112 -16.56 -29.29 -11.31
C GLY A 112 -17.58 -28.77 -10.30
N LEU A 113 -17.25 -28.84 -9.02
CA LEU A 113 -18.08 -28.32 -7.95
C LEU A 113 -17.66 -26.87 -7.65
N PRO A 114 -18.59 -25.90 -7.62
CA PRO A 114 -18.28 -24.56 -7.15
C PRO A 114 -18.05 -24.60 -5.64
N VAL A 115 -16.90 -24.08 -5.22
CA VAL A 115 -16.47 -23.99 -3.82
C VAL A 115 -15.87 -22.60 -3.58
N SER A 116 -15.86 -22.16 -2.32
CA SER A 116 -15.24 -20.91 -1.92
C SER A 116 -13.80 -21.17 -1.45
N THR A 117 -12.90 -20.23 -1.70
CA THR A 117 -11.52 -20.24 -1.19
C THR A 117 -11.10 -18.83 -0.76
N TYR A 118 -10.18 -18.72 0.20
CA TYR A 118 -9.59 -17.44 0.55
C TYR A 118 -8.45 -17.10 -0.42
N ASN A 119 -8.62 -16.04 -1.20
CA ASN A 119 -7.58 -15.52 -2.08
C ASN A 119 -6.84 -14.38 -1.37
N SER A 120 -5.62 -14.64 -0.91
CA SER A 120 -4.82 -13.65 -0.18
C SER A 120 -4.37 -12.46 -1.01
N THR A 121 -4.27 -12.59 -2.34
CA THR A 121 -3.94 -11.49 -3.25
C THR A 121 -5.12 -10.52 -3.42
N GLN A 122 -6.34 -11.04 -3.53
CA GLN A 122 -7.56 -10.23 -3.57
C GLN A 122 -8.03 -9.82 -2.17
N GLY A 123 -7.53 -10.50 -1.14
CA GLY A 123 -8.00 -10.35 0.24
C GLY A 123 -9.47 -10.74 0.41
N ALA A 124 -10.00 -11.66 -0.40
CA ALA A 124 -11.42 -11.98 -0.40
C ALA A 124 -11.67 -13.49 -0.49
N CYS A 125 -12.82 -13.93 0.02
CA CYS A 125 -13.35 -15.26 -0.24
C CYS A 125 -13.96 -15.27 -1.65
N VAL A 126 -13.39 -16.04 -2.56
CA VAL A 126 -13.79 -16.08 -3.97
C VAL A 126 -14.27 -17.47 -4.36
N TRP A 127 -15.17 -17.53 -5.34
CA TRP A 127 -15.65 -18.79 -5.88
C TRP A 127 -14.68 -19.34 -6.92
N ILE A 128 -14.31 -20.61 -6.75
CA ILE A 128 -13.50 -21.39 -7.68
C ILE A 128 -14.21 -22.70 -8.05
N VAL A 129 -13.74 -23.36 -9.09
CA VAL A 129 -14.25 -24.67 -9.51
C VAL A 129 -13.19 -25.74 -9.28
N VAL A 130 -13.52 -26.76 -8.50
CA VAL A 130 -12.63 -27.89 -8.16
C VAL A 130 -13.21 -29.23 -8.62
N ARG A 131 -12.40 -30.28 -8.63
CA ARG A 131 -12.87 -31.65 -8.90
C ARG A 131 -13.81 -32.11 -7.78
N ALA A 132 -14.81 -32.93 -8.13
CA ALA A 132 -15.71 -33.49 -7.13
C ALA A 132 -14.93 -34.36 -6.13
N GLY A 133 -15.09 -34.08 -4.83
CA GLY A 133 -14.39 -34.79 -3.76
C GLY A 133 -13.06 -34.16 -3.33
N GLU A 134 -12.58 -33.13 -4.03
CA GLU A 134 -11.39 -32.37 -3.63
C GLU A 134 -11.63 -31.70 -2.27
N ARG A 135 -10.64 -31.84 -1.36
CA ARG A 135 -10.67 -31.24 -0.03
C ARG A 135 -9.30 -30.65 0.25
N GLY A 136 -9.30 -29.54 0.97
CA GLY A 136 -8.11 -28.84 1.40
C GLY A 136 -8.51 -27.84 2.49
N PRO A 137 -7.56 -27.34 3.27
CA PRO A 137 -7.90 -26.50 4.41
C PRO A 137 -8.29 -25.07 3.99
N ASN A 138 -7.96 -24.65 2.75
CA ASN A 138 -8.46 -23.44 2.09
C ASN A 138 -9.58 -23.71 1.06
N ILE A 139 -10.37 -24.78 1.25
CA ILE A 139 -11.49 -25.13 0.36
C ILE A 139 -12.77 -25.26 1.19
N PHE A 140 -13.72 -24.36 0.94
CA PHE A 140 -14.95 -24.21 1.72
C PHE A 140 -16.18 -24.44 0.85
N ARG A 141 -17.25 -25.01 1.39
CA ARG A 141 -18.47 -25.27 0.59
C ARG A 141 -19.27 -24.00 0.34
N ARG A 142 -19.20 -23.05 1.28
CA ARG A 142 -19.92 -21.78 1.24
C ARG A 142 -18.96 -20.64 1.58
N GLU A 143 -19.21 -19.47 1.05
CA GLU A 143 -18.44 -18.27 1.36
C GLU A 143 -18.44 -17.95 2.86
N ALA A 144 -19.58 -18.11 3.54
CA ALA A 144 -19.68 -17.92 4.99
C ALA A 144 -18.74 -18.83 5.81
N GLU A 145 -18.41 -20.01 5.30
CA GLU A 145 -17.47 -20.95 5.94
C GLU A 145 -16.01 -20.52 5.74
N CYS A 146 -15.71 -19.69 4.74
CA CYS A 146 -14.39 -19.09 4.50
C CYS A 146 -14.18 -17.80 5.33
N ILE A 147 -15.26 -17.05 5.56
CA ILE A 147 -15.22 -15.73 6.19
C ILE A 147 -14.64 -15.78 7.62
N ALA A 148 -15.24 -16.58 8.49
CA ALA A 148 -14.88 -16.63 9.90
C ALA A 148 -13.47 -17.18 10.19
N PRO A 149 -12.99 -18.26 9.54
CA PRO A 149 -11.66 -18.80 9.82
C PRO A 149 -10.52 -18.11 9.07
N CYS A 150 -10.77 -17.48 7.92
CA CYS A 150 -9.72 -16.90 7.08
C CYS A 150 -9.85 -15.39 6.88
N ARG A 151 -10.97 -14.92 6.32
CA ARG A 151 -11.12 -13.50 5.95
C ARG A 151 -11.06 -12.57 7.17
N ASP A 152 -11.90 -12.80 8.16
CA ASP A 152 -12.02 -11.89 9.30
C ASP A 152 -10.75 -11.89 10.18
N PRO A 153 -10.10 -13.04 10.46
CA PRO A 153 -8.79 -13.05 11.11
C PRO A 153 -7.71 -12.31 10.31
N GLU A 154 -7.69 -12.46 8.99
CA GLU A 154 -6.72 -11.77 8.14
C GLU A 154 -6.97 -10.26 8.09
N TYR A 155 -8.24 -9.85 8.07
CA TYR A 155 -8.65 -8.45 8.16
C TYR A 155 -8.28 -7.83 9.52
N GLY A 156 -8.34 -8.61 10.61
CA GLY A 156 -8.00 -8.15 11.95
C GLY A 156 -8.81 -6.92 12.34
N GLN A 157 -8.16 -5.79 12.58
CA GLN A 157 -8.84 -4.51 12.87
C GLN A 157 -9.75 -4.03 11.73
N CYS A 158 -9.49 -4.44 10.49
CA CYS A 158 -10.35 -4.12 9.34
C CYS A 158 -11.65 -4.97 9.32
N ALA A 159 -11.72 -6.08 10.07
CA ALA A 159 -12.91 -6.95 10.08
C ALA A 159 -14.01 -6.42 11.00
N SER A 160 -13.61 -5.64 12.01
CA SER A 160 -14.49 -5.30 13.13
C SER A 160 -15.49 -4.20 12.78
N SER A 161 -16.76 -4.50 13.02
CA SER A 161 -17.85 -3.52 12.99
C SER A 161 -17.92 -2.72 14.29
N SER A 162 -16.97 -1.81 14.52
CA SER A 162 -16.99 -0.74 15.54
C SER A 162 -17.29 -1.13 17.00
N VAL A 163 -16.42 -0.77 17.95
CA VAL A 163 -16.65 -1.05 19.37
C VAL A 163 -17.76 -0.14 19.93
N VAL A 164 -18.62 -0.67 20.80
CA VAL A 164 -19.67 0.11 21.48
C VAL A 164 -19.11 0.69 22.78
N GLY A 165 -19.30 2.00 23.01
CA GLY A 165 -19.04 2.63 24.32
C GLY A 165 -17.62 3.14 24.57
N CYS A 166 -17.00 3.86 23.63
CA CYS A 166 -15.81 4.67 23.94
C CYS A 166 -16.25 6.07 24.33
N GLY A 167 -15.69 6.61 25.42
CA GLY A 167 -16.02 7.91 26.00
C GLY A 167 -15.72 9.10 25.07
N GLY A 168 -16.46 9.23 23.97
CA GLY A 168 -16.47 10.38 23.06
C GLY A 168 -15.44 10.38 21.93
N SER A 169 -14.55 9.39 21.82
CA SER A 169 -13.57 9.33 20.70
C SER A 169 -14.19 8.72 19.44
N THR A 170 -14.49 9.56 18.44
CA THR A 170 -14.89 9.14 17.09
C THR A 170 -13.65 8.75 16.29
N GLY A 171 -13.48 7.46 16.03
CA GLY A 171 -12.40 6.92 15.19
C GLY A 171 -12.87 6.60 13.76
N TYR A 172 -11.96 6.09 12.94
CA TYR A 172 -12.23 5.58 11.59
C TYR A 172 -12.32 4.05 11.61
N ARG A 173 -13.19 3.50 10.75
CA ARG A 173 -13.36 2.06 10.57
C ARG A 173 -13.33 1.71 9.08
N TYR A 174 -12.92 0.49 8.78
CA TYR A 174 -13.10 -0.08 7.45
C TYR A 174 -14.52 -0.64 7.32
N ASN A 175 -15.22 -0.23 6.28
CA ASN A 175 -16.51 -0.77 5.91
C ASN A 175 -16.30 -1.82 4.82
N VAL A 176 -16.50 -3.10 5.17
CA VAL A 176 -16.26 -4.24 4.27
C VAL A 176 -17.18 -4.19 3.05
N ASP A 177 -18.45 -3.82 3.23
CA ASP A 177 -19.44 -3.79 2.15
C ASP A 177 -19.15 -2.66 1.15
N LYS A 178 -18.77 -1.48 1.66
CA LYS A 178 -18.41 -0.32 0.83
C LYS A 178 -16.98 -0.38 0.30
N GLN A 179 -16.15 -1.26 0.86
CA GLN A 179 -14.70 -1.30 0.66
C GLN A 179 -14.05 0.08 0.80
N ALA A 180 -14.35 0.78 1.90
CA ALA A 180 -13.84 2.12 2.14
C ALA A 180 -13.63 2.36 3.65
N CYS A 181 -12.69 3.23 3.99
CA CYS A 181 -12.56 3.74 5.35
C CYS A 181 -13.51 4.94 5.53
N GLU A 182 -14.29 4.89 6.60
CA GLU A 182 -15.27 5.92 6.97
C GLU A 182 -15.21 6.21 8.46
N GLU A 183 -15.75 7.35 8.87
CA GLU A 183 -15.91 7.67 10.29
C GLU A 183 -16.83 6.63 10.95
N ALA A 184 -16.52 6.29 12.19
CA ALA A 184 -17.36 5.40 12.96
C ALA A 184 -18.74 6.05 13.21
N PRO A 185 -19.84 5.26 13.19
CA PRO A 185 -21.17 5.79 13.48
C PRO A 185 -21.24 6.38 14.89
N GLU A 186 -22.26 7.21 15.13
CA GLU A 186 -22.49 7.83 16.43
C GLU A 186 -22.54 6.77 17.55
N HIS A 187 -21.92 7.08 18.70
CA HIS A 187 -21.75 6.19 19.87
C HIS A 187 -20.94 4.91 19.64
N LYS A 188 -20.30 4.78 18.49
CA LYS A 188 -19.42 3.67 18.13
C LYS A 188 -18.01 4.20 17.85
N CYS A 189 -17.02 3.33 18.02
CA CYS A 189 -15.62 3.69 17.88
C CYS A 189 -14.96 2.84 16.81
N GLY A 190 -14.21 3.52 15.94
CA GLY A 190 -13.35 2.88 14.97
C GLY A 190 -12.03 2.45 15.61
N PRO A 191 -11.40 1.36 15.16
CA PRO A 191 -10.10 0.92 15.66
C PRO A 191 -8.94 1.85 15.26
N PHE A 192 -9.16 2.78 14.33
CA PHE A 192 -8.15 3.73 13.85
C PHE A 192 -8.47 5.14 14.33
N SER A 193 -7.45 5.89 14.75
CA SER A 193 -7.60 7.30 15.16
C SER A 193 -7.58 8.26 13.98
N ARG A 194 -6.90 7.91 12.88
CA ARG A 194 -6.78 8.70 11.66
C ARG A 194 -7.27 7.94 10.44
N LEU A 195 -7.72 8.68 9.42
CA LEU A 195 -8.21 8.10 8.18
C LEU A 195 -7.06 7.44 7.41
N GLU A 196 -5.89 8.06 7.44
CA GLU A 196 -4.67 7.56 6.80
C GLU A 196 -4.21 6.23 7.40
N ASP A 197 -4.36 6.05 8.73
CA ASP A 197 -4.01 4.79 9.40
C ASP A 197 -4.98 3.67 9.00
N CYS A 198 -6.27 3.99 8.86
CA CYS A 198 -7.26 3.03 8.36
C CYS A 198 -6.95 2.59 6.94
N TYR A 199 -6.72 3.53 6.02
CA TYR A 199 -6.36 3.18 4.64
C TYR A 199 -4.98 2.52 4.56
N GLY A 200 -4.00 2.95 5.36
CA GLY A 200 -2.67 2.35 5.43
C GLY A 200 -2.71 0.85 5.72
N ARG A 201 -3.62 0.42 6.61
CA ARG A 201 -3.82 -0.99 6.95
C ARG A 201 -4.81 -1.72 6.04
N CYS A 202 -5.95 -1.10 5.74
CA CYS A 202 -7.10 -1.77 5.13
C CYS A 202 -7.21 -1.58 3.61
N ALA A 203 -6.43 -0.67 2.98
CA ALA A 203 -6.50 -0.43 1.53
C ALA A 203 -6.26 -1.69 0.68
N ARG A 204 -5.52 -2.67 1.21
CA ARG A 204 -5.27 -3.95 0.53
C ARG A 204 -6.54 -4.75 0.20
N TYR A 205 -7.63 -4.48 0.91
CA TYR A 205 -8.91 -5.16 0.74
C TYR A 205 -9.86 -4.42 -0.22
N ILE A 206 -9.44 -3.28 -0.75
CA ILE A 206 -10.23 -2.43 -1.63
C ILE A 206 -9.96 -2.84 -3.08
N GLN A 207 -10.99 -3.34 -3.77
CA GLN A 207 -10.86 -3.73 -5.18
C GLN A 207 -10.75 -2.49 -6.10
N LYS A 208 -11.60 -1.48 -5.86
CA LYS A 208 -11.61 -0.23 -6.64
C LYS A 208 -10.87 0.88 -5.93
N LYS A 209 -9.58 1.03 -6.26
CA LYS A 209 -8.62 1.93 -5.59
C LYS A 209 -8.74 3.40 -6.02
N CYS A 210 -9.96 3.88 -6.25
CA CYS A 210 -10.21 5.20 -6.84
C CYS A 210 -10.47 6.30 -5.79
N ASN A 211 -10.77 5.92 -4.55
CA ASN A 211 -11.08 6.86 -3.47
C ASN A 211 -10.13 6.67 -2.28
N ILE A 212 -8.92 6.17 -2.56
CA ILE A 212 -7.88 5.98 -1.54
C ILE A 212 -7.00 7.24 -1.55
N PRO A 213 -6.74 7.87 -0.38
CA PRO A 213 -5.78 8.95 -0.27
C PRO A 213 -4.40 8.55 -0.79
N LEU A 214 -3.59 9.51 -1.23
CA LEU A 214 -2.21 9.23 -1.63
C LEU A 214 -1.42 8.72 -0.41
N LEU A 215 -1.12 7.43 -0.43
CA LEU A 215 -0.38 6.72 0.61
C LEU A 215 0.73 5.91 -0.03
N THR A 216 1.94 6.09 0.46
CA THR A 216 3.12 5.30 0.09
C THR A 216 3.70 4.64 1.33
N SER A 217 4.36 3.50 1.13
CA SER A 217 5.05 2.84 2.22
C SER A 217 6.33 3.54 2.65
N GLU A 218 6.54 3.62 3.96
CA GLU A 218 7.80 4.00 4.58
C GLU A 218 8.92 3.02 4.21
N TYR A 219 8.63 1.72 4.31
CA TYR A 219 9.57 0.65 3.94
C TYR A 219 9.28 0.20 2.51
N CYS A 220 10.28 0.31 1.66
CA CYS A 220 10.15 0.07 0.24
C CYS A 220 11.27 -0.86 -0.21
N ASP A 221 10.91 -1.99 -0.79
CA ASP A 221 11.90 -2.86 -1.43
C ASP A 221 12.39 -2.21 -2.73
N ILE A 222 11.47 -2.06 -3.68
CA ILE A 222 11.74 -1.42 -4.96
C ILE A 222 10.86 -0.18 -5.07
N VAL A 223 11.51 0.97 -5.18
CA VAL A 223 10.87 2.24 -5.53
C VAL A 223 10.75 2.29 -7.05
N GLU A 224 9.53 2.44 -7.54
CA GLU A 224 9.23 2.48 -8.97
C GLU A 224 8.13 3.50 -9.30
N VAL A 225 7.91 3.70 -10.60
CA VAL A 225 6.81 4.54 -11.08
C VAL A 225 5.50 3.80 -10.87
N ARG A 226 4.59 4.42 -10.14
CA ARG A 226 3.22 3.94 -9.90
C ARG A 226 2.21 5.00 -10.30
N TYR A 227 0.93 4.63 -10.33
CA TYR A 227 -0.17 5.52 -10.71
C TYR A 227 -1.22 5.56 -9.63
N TRP A 228 -1.54 6.76 -9.15
CA TRP A 228 -2.59 7.00 -8.17
C TRP A 228 -3.70 7.83 -8.79
N TYR A 229 -4.95 7.47 -8.51
CA TYR A 229 -6.08 8.22 -9.02
C TYR A 229 -6.41 9.38 -8.08
N ASN A 230 -6.21 10.60 -8.57
CA ASN A 230 -6.62 11.80 -7.90
C ASN A 230 -8.12 12.03 -8.16
N SER A 231 -8.96 11.73 -7.17
CA SER A 231 -10.41 11.90 -7.26
C SER A 231 -10.85 13.37 -7.40
N GLU A 232 -10.06 14.33 -6.90
CA GLU A 232 -10.37 15.75 -7.01
C GLU A 232 -10.14 16.27 -8.43
N ARG A 233 -9.03 15.87 -9.05
CA ARG A 233 -8.67 16.25 -10.43
C ARG A 233 -9.26 15.32 -11.49
N LYS A 234 -9.80 14.17 -11.08
CA LYS A 234 -10.25 13.07 -11.95
C LYS A 234 -9.17 12.61 -12.91
N GLN A 235 -7.96 12.42 -12.39
CA GLN A 235 -6.77 12.12 -13.19
C GLN A 235 -5.95 11.01 -12.54
N CYS A 236 -5.39 10.12 -13.36
CA CYS A 236 -4.34 9.21 -12.93
C CYS A 236 -2.99 9.93 -12.95
N GLU A 237 -2.45 10.21 -11.78
CA GLU A 237 -1.18 10.91 -11.60
C GLU A 237 -0.04 9.91 -11.39
N GLU A 238 1.09 10.18 -12.05
CA GLU A 238 2.34 9.45 -11.86
C GLU A 238 2.95 9.81 -10.50
N ILE A 239 3.30 8.80 -9.71
CA ILE A 239 3.97 8.92 -8.41
C ILE A 239 5.19 8.02 -8.35
N MET A 240 6.15 8.34 -7.49
CA MET A 240 7.15 7.37 -7.04
C MET A 240 6.58 6.63 -5.83
N GLY A 241 6.36 5.31 -5.96
CA GLY A 241 5.77 4.48 -4.93
C GLY A 241 6.49 3.15 -4.79
N CYS A 242 6.04 2.31 -3.86
CA CYS A 242 6.61 0.98 -3.69
C CYS A 242 5.97 -0.04 -4.62
N SER A 243 6.78 -0.94 -5.15
CA SER A 243 6.31 -2.06 -5.97
C SER A 243 5.29 -2.93 -5.24
N ASP A 244 5.41 -3.08 -3.93
CA ASP A 244 4.48 -3.84 -3.09
C ASP A 244 3.33 -3.00 -2.50
N ASP A 245 3.22 -1.71 -2.84
CA ASP A 245 2.09 -0.88 -2.43
C ASP A 245 0.81 -1.29 -3.18
N VAL A 246 -0.22 -1.63 -2.42
CA VAL A 246 -1.51 -2.07 -2.95
C VAL A 246 -2.55 -0.95 -3.01
N SER A 247 -2.23 0.25 -2.52
CA SER A 247 -3.11 1.45 -2.54
C SER A 247 -3.16 2.15 -3.91
N ASN A 248 -2.27 1.78 -4.83
CA ASN A 248 -2.11 2.40 -6.15
C ASN A 248 -1.99 1.33 -7.26
N PHE A 249 -1.87 1.78 -8.51
CA PHE A 249 -1.86 0.95 -9.71
C PHE A 249 -0.45 0.79 -10.28
N ALA A 250 -0.16 -0.36 -10.90
CA ALA A 250 1.15 -0.63 -11.49
C ALA A 250 1.31 0.08 -12.85
N THR A 251 0.20 0.30 -13.56
CA THR A 251 0.22 0.94 -14.88
C THR A 251 -0.82 2.04 -14.99
N ALA A 252 -0.53 3.05 -15.83
CA ALA A 252 -1.47 4.12 -16.12
C ALA A 252 -2.77 3.57 -16.71
N LYS A 253 -2.66 2.56 -17.57
CA LYS A 253 -3.79 1.86 -18.18
C LYS A 253 -4.74 1.31 -17.12
N GLU A 254 -4.21 0.54 -16.17
CA GLU A 254 -4.99 -0.06 -15.09
C GLU A 254 -5.70 1.02 -14.25
N CYS A 255 -5.01 2.12 -13.92
CA CYS A 255 -5.60 3.24 -13.20
C CYS A 255 -6.77 3.87 -13.98
N TRP A 256 -6.53 4.25 -15.24
CA TRP A 256 -7.53 4.96 -16.06
C TRP A 256 -8.76 4.08 -16.32
N GLU A 257 -8.55 2.80 -16.68
CA GLU A 257 -9.64 1.86 -16.96
C GLU A 257 -10.43 1.48 -15.69
N THR A 258 -9.81 1.52 -14.51
CA THR A 258 -10.49 1.21 -13.25
C THR A 258 -11.28 2.40 -12.70
N CYS A 259 -10.73 3.61 -12.80
CA CYS A 259 -11.21 4.78 -12.06
C CYS A 259 -11.83 5.89 -12.91
N SER A 260 -11.77 5.79 -14.22
CA SER A 260 -12.33 6.77 -15.13
C SER A 260 -13.08 6.09 -16.28
N SER A 261 -13.61 6.89 -17.19
CA SER A 261 -14.32 6.43 -18.38
C SER A 261 -14.03 7.33 -19.58
N GLU A 262 -14.44 6.91 -20.77
CA GLU A 262 -14.32 7.74 -21.97
C GLU A 262 -15.14 9.04 -21.89
N GLU A 263 -16.21 9.07 -21.10
CA GLU A 263 -17.01 10.26 -20.85
C GLU A 263 -16.27 11.26 -19.96
N GLU A 264 -15.51 10.78 -18.98
CA GLU A 264 -14.76 11.62 -18.05
C GLU A 264 -13.40 12.03 -18.58
N SER A 265 -12.72 11.16 -19.33
CA SER A 265 -11.36 11.38 -19.82
C SER A 265 -11.22 11.06 -21.30
N ARG A 266 -10.89 12.10 -22.08
CA ARG A 266 -10.53 11.97 -23.49
C ARG A 266 -9.27 11.12 -23.74
N CYS A 267 -8.50 10.79 -22.70
CA CYS A 267 -7.32 9.93 -22.80
C CYS A 267 -7.69 8.45 -22.98
N LEU A 268 -8.89 8.05 -22.57
CA LEU A 268 -9.41 6.69 -22.77
C LEU A 268 -10.02 6.48 -24.16
N LYS A 269 -10.35 7.57 -24.86
CA LYS A 269 -10.96 7.48 -26.19
C LYS A 269 -9.98 6.93 -27.23
N PRO A 270 -10.47 6.16 -28.22
CA PRO A 270 -9.68 5.75 -29.37
C PRO A 270 -9.06 6.96 -30.08
N PRO A 271 -7.75 6.95 -30.37
CA PRO A 271 -7.10 8.05 -31.07
C PRO A 271 -7.52 8.11 -32.54
N ASP A 272 -7.71 9.33 -33.04
CA ASP A 272 -7.99 9.58 -34.45
C ASP A 272 -6.67 9.63 -35.22
N LEU A 273 -6.22 8.47 -35.70
CA LEU A 273 -4.92 8.30 -36.35
C LEU A 273 -4.81 8.96 -37.73
N GLY A 274 -5.89 9.57 -38.25
CA GLY A 274 -5.91 10.10 -39.60
C GLY A 274 -5.85 8.98 -40.66
N ARG A 275 -6.38 9.23 -41.85
CA ARG A 275 -6.39 8.23 -42.95
C ARG A 275 -5.21 8.36 -43.91
N LEU A 276 -4.54 9.51 -43.91
CA LEU A 276 -3.61 9.90 -44.96
C LEU A 276 -2.36 10.50 -44.29
N GLY A 277 -1.18 9.94 -44.56
CA GLY A 277 0.11 10.31 -43.94
C GLY A 277 0.64 11.72 -44.28
N PHE A 278 -0.24 12.66 -44.60
CA PHE A 278 0.05 14.05 -44.94
C PHE A 278 -0.82 15.00 -44.09
N GLY A 279 -0.30 16.19 -43.78
CA GLY A 279 -0.99 17.19 -42.95
C GLY A 279 -0.13 17.71 -41.79
N ARG A 280 -0.77 18.36 -40.82
CA ARG A 280 -0.10 18.90 -39.63
C ARG A 280 0.13 17.80 -38.60
N THR A 281 1.29 17.82 -37.94
CA THR A 281 1.58 16.95 -36.81
C THR A 281 0.64 17.27 -35.64
N ARG A 282 0.04 16.22 -35.09
CA ARG A 282 -0.76 16.20 -33.88
C ARG A 282 -0.24 15.12 -32.95
N TYR A 283 -0.63 15.18 -31.69
CA TYR A 283 -0.25 14.20 -30.68
C TYR A 283 -1.49 13.47 -30.20
N TYR A 284 -1.39 12.19 -29.87
CA TYR A 284 -2.45 11.44 -29.22
C TYR A 284 -1.86 10.57 -28.12
N TYR A 285 -2.65 10.29 -27.10
CA TYR A 285 -2.22 9.44 -26.00
C TYR A 285 -2.47 7.97 -26.34
N ASN A 286 -1.43 7.17 -26.32
CA ASN A 286 -1.50 5.72 -26.38
C ASN A 286 -1.45 5.18 -24.95
N ILE A 287 -2.59 4.70 -24.45
CA ILE A 287 -2.74 4.21 -23.08
C ILE A 287 -1.90 2.96 -22.79
N THR A 288 -1.75 2.05 -23.76
CA THR A 288 -0.96 0.83 -23.61
C THR A 288 0.53 1.13 -23.48
N ALA A 289 1.04 2.07 -24.28
CA ALA A 289 2.43 2.50 -24.20
C ALA A 289 2.66 3.56 -23.10
N ASN A 290 1.58 4.05 -22.47
CA ASN A 290 1.57 5.24 -21.64
C ASN A 290 2.40 6.39 -22.25
N ALA A 291 2.15 6.73 -23.52
CA ALA A 291 2.97 7.67 -24.27
C ALA A 291 2.14 8.55 -25.21
N CYS A 292 2.57 9.80 -25.37
CA CYS A 292 2.02 10.71 -26.36
C CYS A 292 2.74 10.51 -27.69
N LEU A 293 2.07 9.88 -28.65
CA LEU A 293 2.59 9.56 -29.97
C LEU A 293 2.12 10.59 -31.00
N THR A 294 2.77 10.61 -32.17
CA THR A 294 2.43 11.56 -33.23
C THR A 294 1.51 10.95 -34.28
N THR A 295 0.65 11.79 -34.86
CA THR A 295 -0.13 11.49 -36.06
C THR A 295 -0.16 12.71 -36.98
N LYS A 296 -0.55 12.52 -38.25
CA LYS A 296 -0.75 13.62 -39.22
C LYS A 296 -2.24 13.75 -39.53
N GLN A 297 -2.74 14.97 -39.46
CA GLN A 297 -4.13 15.28 -39.80
C GLN A 297 -4.23 16.46 -40.77
N PHE A 298 -5.19 16.34 -41.70
CA PHE A 298 -5.45 17.34 -42.74
C PHE A 298 -6.38 18.47 -42.28
N ALA A 299 -7.31 18.20 -41.36
CA ALA A 299 -8.38 19.14 -41.04
C ALA A 299 -7.94 20.26 -40.09
N VAL A 300 -8.08 21.51 -40.54
CA VAL A 300 -7.83 22.73 -39.75
C VAL A 300 -8.98 23.05 -38.78
N TRP A 301 -10.19 22.56 -39.08
CA TRP A 301 -11.46 22.99 -38.48
C TRP A 301 -12.28 21.86 -37.81
N GLN A 302 -11.62 20.79 -37.35
CA GLN A 302 -12.29 19.80 -36.51
C GLN A 302 -12.21 20.20 -35.04
N ASN A 303 -13.37 20.23 -34.37
CA ASN A 303 -13.41 20.33 -32.92
C ASN A 303 -12.74 19.07 -32.33
N THR A 304 -11.59 19.29 -31.69
CA THR A 304 -10.75 18.24 -31.14
C THR A 304 -10.80 18.20 -29.61
N ASN A 305 -11.51 19.13 -28.96
CA ASN A 305 -11.48 19.31 -27.51
C ASN A 305 -11.89 18.07 -26.70
N ASN A 306 -12.73 17.19 -27.27
CA ASN A 306 -13.18 15.94 -26.63
C ASN A 306 -12.66 14.66 -27.31
N LYS A 307 -11.67 14.76 -28.21
CA LYS A 307 -11.06 13.60 -28.89
C LYS A 307 -9.72 13.28 -28.27
N ASN A 308 -9.20 12.06 -28.36
CA ASN A 308 -7.82 11.77 -27.97
C ASN A 308 -6.82 12.32 -29.01
N ILE A 309 -6.69 13.66 -29.10
CA ILE A 309 -5.81 14.35 -30.02
C ILE A 309 -5.50 15.79 -29.60
N PHE A 310 -4.21 16.12 -29.56
CA PHE A 310 -3.67 17.34 -28.99
C PHE A 310 -2.85 18.11 -30.03
N ARG A 311 -2.81 19.43 -29.89
CA ARG A 311 -2.01 20.29 -30.77
C ARG A 311 -0.52 20.19 -30.43
N TRP A 312 -0.21 20.13 -29.15
CA TRP A 312 1.14 20.14 -28.62
C TRP A 312 1.41 18.88 -27.80
N LEU A 313 2.68 18.43 -27.78
CA LEU A 313 3.10 17.30 -26.94
C LEU A 313 2.79 17.58 -25.47
N LYS A 314 3.12 18.79 -25.02
CA LYS A 314 2.91 19.23 -23.64
C LYS A 314 1.44 19.14 -23.22
N ASP A 315 0.50 19.56 -24.06
CA ASP A 315 -0.94 19.46 -23.75
C ASP A 315 -1.35 17.99 -23.55
N CYS A 316 -0.81 17.08 -24.36
CA CYS A 316 -1.07 15.64 -24.24
C CYS A 316 -0.51 15.10 -22.93
N GLU A 317 0.74 15.45 -22.59
CA GLU A 317 1.40 15.00 -21.37
C GLU A 317 0.72 15.56 -20.11
N ASP A 318 0.43 16.87 -20.09
CA ASP A 318 -0.23 17.53 -18.94
C ASP A 318 -1.67 16.99 -18.72
N THR A 319 -2.34 16.54 -19.78
CA THR A 319 -3.71 16.00 -19.68
C THR A 319 -3.75 14.50 -19.36
N CYS A 320 -2.93 13.68 -20.03
CA CYS A 320 -3.02 12.22 -20.01
C CYS A 320 -1.89 11.52 -19.26
N LYS A 321 -0.82 12.25 -18.92
CA LYS A 321 0.31 11.76 -18.12
C LYS A 321 0.70 12.76 -17.02
N PRO A 322 -0.26 13.30 -16.24
CA PRO A 322 0.08 14.25 -15.20
C PRO A 322 0.97 13.58 -14.17
N LYS A 323 1.97 14.31 -13.69
CA LYS A 323 2.81 13.87 -12.58
C LYS A 323 2.30 14.50 -11.31
N HIS A 324 2.23 13.73 -10.23
CA HIS A 324 1.91 14.28 -8.92
C HIS A 324 3.00 15.29 -8.56
N LYS A 325 2.61 16.53 -8.28
CA LYS A 325 3.53 17.52 -7.75
C LYS A 325 3.47 17.37 -6.24
N ASP A 326 4.57 16.95 -5.64
CA ASP A 326 4.71 17.01 -4.19
C ASP A 326 4.42 18.45 -3.77
N VAL A 327 3.27 18.64 -3.11
CA VAL A 327 3.01 19.89 -2.42
C VAL A 327 4.01 19.88 -1.29
N LYS A 328 5.16 20.54 -1.47
CA LYS A 328 6.03 20.93 -0.36
C LYS A 328 5.13 21.73 0.59
N LYS A 329 4.63 21.07 1.62
CA LYS A 329 3.95 21.70 2.74
C LYS A 329 4.98 22.36 3.63
#